data_AF-A0A2E7ZM04-F1
#
_entry.id   AF-A0A2E7ZM04-F1
#
_cell.length_a   1.000
_cell.length_b   1.000
_cell.length_c   1.000
_cell.angle_alpha   90.00
_cell.angle_beta   90.00
_cell.angle_gamma   90.00
#
_symmetry.space_group_name_H-M   'P 1'
#
loop_
_entity.id
_entity.type
_entity.pdbx_description
1 polymer ?
#
loop_
_entity_poly.entity_id
_entity_poly.type
_entity_poly.pdbx_seq_one_letter_code
_entity_poly.pdbx_strand_id
1 'polypeptide(L)'
;MNFDEAIRSGFQNQSDFHGRATRSEYWWFAAFRTFVGLFILLPGIFRIIGAIGILVTIVPGLSVAVRRLHDVGKSGWWLLIAITVVGDIPLIYWFVKDSDPDTNAFGPCPKSRT
;
A
#
# COMPACT_ATOMS: atom_id res chain seq x y z
N MET A 1 -14.22 1.36 1.11
CA MET A 1 -13.36 1.64 -0.04
C MET A 1 -13.36 0.44 -0.96
N ASN A 2 -13.80 0.66 -2.19
CA ASN A 2 -13.90 -0.36 -3.24
C ASN A 2 -12.58 -0.50 -4.00
N PHE A 3 -12.50 -1.51 -4.89
CA PHE A 3 -11.29 -1.82 -5.65
C PHE A 3 -10.85 -0.68 -6.58
N ASP A 4 -11.79 -0.10 -7.32
CA ASP A 4 -11.58 1.02 -8.24
C ASP A 4 -11.14 2.30 -7.51
N GLU A 5 -11.78 2.59 -6.38
CA GLU A 5 -11.41 3.69 -5.49
C GLU A 5 -9.97 3.52 -4.97
N ALA A 6 -9.56 2.30 -4.63
CA ALA A 6 -8.21 2.01 -4.16
C ALA A 6 -7.13 2.23 -5.23
N ILE A 7 -7.38 1.79 -6.47
CA ILE A 7 -6.46 2.04 -7.58
C ILE A 7 -6.32 3.55 -7.82
N ARG A 8 -7.45 4.27 -7.89
CA ARG A 8 -7.46 5.72 -8.10
C ARG A 8 -6.73 6.44 -6.98
N SER A 9 -7.02 6.11 -5.73
CA SER A 9 -6.35 6.71 -4.56
C SER A 9 -4.84 6.46 -4.58
N GLY A 10 -4.39 5.24 -4.91
CA GLY A 10 -2.98 4.92 -4.99
C GLY A 10 -2.22 5.78 -6.00
N PHE A 11 -2.79 5.99 -7.19
CA PHE A 11 -2.15 6.82 -8.22
C PHE A 11 -2.31 8.32 -7.98
N GLN A 12 -3.41 8.78 -7.41
CA GLN A 12 -3.63 10.21 -7.11
C GLN A 12 -2.75 10.69 -5.96
N ASN A 13 -2.56 9.85 -4.94
CA ASN A 13 -1.82 10.19 -3.72
C ASN A 13 -0.40 9.61 -3.73
N GLN A 14 0.15 9.25 -4.89
CA GLN A 14 1.45 8.57 -5.00
C GLN A 14 2.64 9.40 -4.49
N SER A 15 2.51 10.74 -4.47
CA SER A 15 3.51 11.67 -3.93
C SER A 15 3.21 12.09 -2.49
N ASP A 16 2.05 11.71 -1.93
CA ASP A 16 1.71 11.98 -0.54
C ASP A 16 2.18 10.82 0.35
N PHE A 17 3.12 11.13 1.23
CA PHE A 17 3.65 10.24 2.25
C PHE A 17 3.21 10.63 3.67
N HIS A 18 2.40 11.67 3.83
CA HIS A 18 2.02 12.19 5.15
C HIS A 18 0.66 11.69 5.62
N GLY A 19 -0.24 11.32 4.70
CA GLY A 19 -1.59 10.84 5.03
C GLY A 19 -1.69 9.44 5.65
N ARG A 20 -2.93 8.99 5.82
CA ARG A 20 -3.30 7.66 6.34
C ARG A 20 -4.05 6.87 5.28
N ALA A 21 -3.78 5.57 5.18
CA ALA A 21 -4.47 4.65 4.28
C ALA A 21 -5.22 3.57 5.07
N THR A 22 -6.49 3.38 4.72
CA THR A 22 -7.32 2.33 5.34
C THR A 22 -6.81 0.94 5.01
N ARG A 23 -7.18 -0.07 5.82
CA ARG A 23 -6.87 -1.48 5.50
C ARG A 23 -7.32 -1.87 4.09
N SER A 24 -8.53 -1.46 3.70
CA SER A 24 -9.11 -1.80 2.39
C SER A 24 -8.36 -1.15 1.24
N GLU A 25 -7.89 0.10 1.41
CA GLU A 25 -7.07 0.79 0.41
C GLU A 25 -5.78 0.01 0.14
N TYR A 26 -5.06 -0.35 1.21
CA TYR A 26 -3.80 -1.08 1.10
C TYR A 26 -4.00 -2.46 0.44
N TRP A 27 -4.94 -3.26 0.94
CA TRP A 27 -5.12 -4.63 0.45
C TRP A 27 -5.66 -4.69 -0.98
N TRP A 28 -6.54 -3.77 -1.38
CA TRP A 28 -6.97 -3.69 -2.78
C TRP A 28 -5.85 -3.22 -3.71
N PHE A 29 -5.04 -2.23 -3.29
CA PHE A 29 -3.90 -1.80 -4.08
C PHE A 29 -2.83 -2.90 -4.20
N ALA A 30 -2.59 -3.64 -3.11
CA ALA A 30 -1.72 -4.82 -3.12
C ALA A 30 -2.24 -5.91 -4.06
N ALA A 31 -3.54 -6.20 -4.04
CA ALA A 31 -4.17 -7.15 -4.97
C ALA A 31 -4.01 -6.71 -6.43
N PHE A 32 -4.24 -5.42 -6.73
CA PHE A 32 -4.00 -4.85 -8.06
C PHE A 32 -2.54 -5.00 -8.50
N ARG A 33 -1.59 -4.62 -7.64
CA ARG A 33 -0.15 -4.73 -7.92
C ARG A 33 0.27 -6.19 -8.15
N THR A 34 -0.24 -7.12 -7.35
CA THR A 34 0.01 -8.55 -7.54
C THR A 34 -0.55 -9.03 -8.88
N PHE A 35 -1.79 -8.66 -9.22
CA PHE A 35 -2.41 -9.03 -10.50
C PHE A 35 -1.59 -8.52 -11.70
N VAL A 36 -1.17 -7.26 -11.68
CA VAL A 36 -0.28 -6.69 -12.71
C VAL A 36 1.05 -7.46 -12.79
N GLY A 37 1.61 -7.83 -11.64
CA GLY A 37 2.85 -8.60 -11.57
C GLY A 37 2.75 -10.02 -12.15
N LEU A 38 1.58 -10.66 -12.11
CA LEU A 38 1.37 -12.01 -12.68
C LEU A 38 1.67 -12.06 -14.19
N PHE A 39 1.55 -10.94 -14.91
CA PHE A 39 1.86 -10.86 -16.34
C PHE A 39 3.34 -11.17 -16.66
N ILE A 40 4.26 -11.02 -15.69
CA ILE A 40 5.67 -11.40 -15.85
C ILE A 40 5.84 -12.89 -16.10
N LEU A 41 4.90 -13.72 -15.63
CA LEU A 41 4.94 -15.17 -15.79
C LEU A 41 4.52 -15.62 -17.20
N LEU A 42 3.92 -14.72 -17.99
CA LEU A 42 3.45 -15.00 -19.34
C LEU A 42 4.55 -14.69 -20.37
N PRO A 43 4.66 -15.45 -21.48
CA PRO A 43 5.68 -15.19 -22.49
C PRO A 43 5.36 -13.98 -23.38
N GLY A 44 6.37 -13.49 -24.09
CA GLY A 44 6.23 -12.44 -25.11
C GLY A 44 5.86 -11.07 -24.54
N ILE A 45 4.95 -10.36 -25.22
CA ILE A 45 4.56 -8.99 -24.88
C ILE A 45 3.99 -8.86 -23.46
N PHE A 46 3.32 -9.90 -22.96
CA PHE A 46 2.75 -9.90 -21.62
C PHE A 46 3.83 -9.77 -20.54
N ARG A 47 5.00 -10.40 -20.71
CA ARG A 47 6.12 -10.24 -19.78
C ARG A 47 6.57 -8.78 -19.67
N ILE A 48 6.63 -8.09 -20.80
CA ILE A 48 7.04 -6.68 -20.88
C ILE A 48 6.00 -5.81 -20.20
N ILE A 49 4.72 -6.05 -20.46
CA ILE A 49 3.60 -5.34 -19.80
C ILE A 49 3.68 -5.53 -18.28
N GLY A 50 3.89 -6.76 -17.80
CA GLY A 50 4.06 -7.05 -16.38
C GLY A 50 5.26 -6.32 -15.77
N ALA A 51 6.41 -6.32 -16.45
CA ALA A 51 7.60 -5.63 -16.00
C ALA A 51 7.38 -4.10 -15.88
N ILE A 52 6.80 -3.48 -16.91
CA ILE A 52 6.46 -2.05 -16.89
C ILE A 52 5.43 -1.75 -15.81
N GLY A 53 4.40 -2.60 -15.67
CA GLY A 53 3.36 -2.46 -14.67
C GLY A 53 3.91 -2.52 -13.24
N ILE A 54 4.87 -3.41 -12.95
CA ILE A 54 5.55 -3.41 -11.65
C ILE A 54 6.28 -2.09 -11.45
N LEU A 55 7.06 -1.61 -12.43
CA LEU A 55 7.82 -0.36 -12.30
C LEU A 55 6.92 0.84 -12.01
N VAL A 56 5.82 0.98 -12.73
CA VAL A 56 4.83 2.07 -12.56
C VAL A 56 4.17 2.01 -11.19
N THR A 57 4.01 0.83 -10.60
CA THR A 57 3.35 0.65 -9.29
C THR A 57 4.31 0.73 -8.10
N ILE A 58 5.62 0.90 -8.31
CA ILE A 58 6.59 1.01 -7.20
C ILE A 58 6.28 2.22 -6.32
N VAL A 59 6.18 3.42 -6.92
CA VAL A 59 5.98 4.66 -6.16
C VAL A 59 4.61 4.70 -5.48
N PRO A 60 3.48 4.44 -6.19
CA PRO A 60 2.18 4.31 -5.55
C PRO A 60 2.15 3.24 -4.44
N GLY A 61 2.75 2.07 -4.70
CA GLY A 61 2.79 0.97 -3.73
C GLY A 61 3.55 1.34 -2.46
N LEU A 62 4.66 2.08 -2.60
CA LEU A 62 5.43 2.58 -1.48
C LEU A 62 4.65 3.64 -0.68
N SER A 63 4.04 4.62 -1.37
CA SER A 63 3.21 5.63 -0.71
C SER A 63 2.07 4.99 0.09
N VAL A 64 1.31 4.07 -0.52
CA VAL A 64 0.20 3.39 0.16
C VAL A 64 0.69 2.58 1.36
N ALA A 65 1.85 1.91 1.27
CA ALA A 65 2.43 1.17 2.38
C ALA A 65 2.88 2.08 3.54
N VAL A 66 3.48 3.23 3.24
CA VAL A 66 3.84 4.25 4.25
C VAL A 66 2.59 4.80 4.93
N ARG A 67 1.58 5.23 4.14
CA ARG A 67 0.30 5.73 4.66
C ARG A 67 -0.44 4.66 5.48
N ARG A 68 -0.26 3.38 5.16
CA ARG A 68 -0.81 2.26 5.93
C ARG A 68 -0.14 2.09 7.29
N LEU A 69 1.19 2.24 7.37
CA LEU A 69 1.90 2.24 8.66
C LEU A 69 1.51 3.45 9.51
N HIS A 70 1.37 4.61 8.88
CA HIS A 70 0.91 5.84 9.52
C HIS A 70 -0.49 5.65 10.13
N ASP A 71 -1.36 4.90 9.46
CA ASP A 71 -2.71 4.61 9.95
C ASP A 71 -2.75 3.78 11.24
N VAL A 72 -1.68 3.04 11.56
CA VAL A 72 -1.53 2.30 12.82
C VAL A 72 -0.54 2.94 13.78
N GLY A 73 -0.18 4.22 13.56
CA GLY A 73 0.69 5.01 14.41
C GLY A 73 2.18 4.64 14.31
N LYS A 74 2.61 4.00 13.22
CA LYS A 74 4.01 3.64 12.95
C LYS A 74 4.58 4.56 11.87
N SER A 75 5.86 4.93 11.99
CA SER A 75 6.55 5.70 10.95
C SER A 75 6.77 4.87 9.68
N GLY A 76 6.79 5.50 8.51
CA GLY A 76 7.10 4.84 7.23
C GLY A 76 8.46 4.13 7.19
N TRP A 77 9.42 4.56 8.02
CA TRP A 77 10.74 3.92 8.16
C TRP A 77 10.67 2.46 8.60
N TRP A 78 9.59 2.04 9.26
CA TRP A 78 9.41 0.64 9.61
C TRP A 78 9.33 -0.27 8.38
N LEU A 79 9.05 0.23 7.16
CA LEU A 79 9.13 -0.58 5.94
C LEU A 79 10.52 -1.17 5.70
N LEU A 80 11.60 -0.53 6.17
CA LEU A 80 12.96 -1.01 5.94
C LEU A 80 13.23 -2.37 6.59
N ILE A 81 12.44 -2.76 7.60
CA ILE A 81 12.60 -4.08 8.23
C ILE A 81 12.27 -5.22 7.26
N ALA A 82 11.52 -4.97 6.18
CA ALA A 82 11.26 -5.94 5.11
C ALA A 82 12.57 -6.50 4.50
N ILE A 83 13.65 -5.72 4.50
CA ILE A 83 14.96 -6.14 3.96
C ILE A 83 15.54 -7.33 4.74
N THR A 84 15.14 -7.50 6.00
CA THR A 84 15.62 -8.59 6.87
C THR A 84 14.92 -9.93 6.64
N VAL A 85 13.88 -9.97 5.79
CA VAL A 85 12.94 -11.10 5.59
C VAL A 85 12.10 -11.42 6.83
N VAL A 86 12.72 -11.56 8.00
CA VAL A 86 12.03 -11.77 9.29
C VAL A 86 11.10 -10.60 9.62
N GLY A 87 11.46 -9.39 9.20
CA GLY A 87 10.66 -8.18 9.37
C GLY A 87 9.34 -8.17 8.59
N ASP A 88 9.10 -9.09 7.67
CA ASP A 88 7.80 -9.19 7.00
C ASP A 88 6.68 -9.59 7.95
N ILE A 89 6.99 -10.39 8.99
CA ILE A 89 6.01 -10.84 10.00
C ILE A 89 5.37 -9.64 10.73
N PRO A 90 6.14 -8.74 11.38
CA PRO A 90 5.56 -7.56 12.03
C PRO A 90 4.90 -6.59 11.04
N LEU A 91 5.42 -6.46 9.81
CA LEU A 91 4.80 -5.63 8.78
C LEU A 91 3.40 -6.14 8.40
N ILE A 92 3.26 -7.44 8.14
CA ILE A 92 1.97 -8.06 7.83
C ILE A 92 1.00 -7.85 9.01
N TYR A 93 1.46 -8.04 10.24
CA TYR A 93 0.64 -7.78 11.43
C TYR A 93 0.10 -6.33 11.44
N TRP A 94 0.94 -5.33 11.17
CA TRP A 94 0.51 -3.93 11.08
C TRP A 94 -0.40 -3.63 9.88
N PHE A 95 -0.16 -4.28 8.74
CA PHE A 95 -1.00 -4.12 7.56
C PHE A 95 -2.42 -4.70 7.72
N VAL A 96 -2.58 -5.74 8.54
CA VAL A 96 -3.89 -6.35 8.86
C VAL A 96 -4.59 -5.66 10.05
N LYS A 97 -3.84 -5.11 11.00
CA LYS A 97 -4.38 -4.42 12.19
C LYS A 97 -5.41 -3.36 11.80
N ASP A 98 -6.43 -3.12 12.61
CA ASP A 98 -7.39 -2.06 12.29
C ASP A 98 -6.80 -0.64 12.44
N SER A 99 -7.41 0.34 11.78
CA SER A 99 -7.03 1.74 11.87
C SER A 99 -7.03 2.23 13.32
N ASP A 100 -6.05 3.07 13.67
CA ASP A 100 -6.08 3.79 14.94
C ASP A 100 -7.37 4.64 15.01
N PRO A 101 -8.28 4.40 15.97
CA PRO A 101 -9.56 5.11 16.02
C PRO A 101 -9.38 6.60 16.31
N ASP A 102 -8.28 6.97 16.97
CA ASP A 102 -8.01 8.34 17.38
C ASP A 102 -7.23 9.12 16.32
N THR A 103 -7.13 10.42 16.55
CA THR A 103 -6.21 11.27 15.79
C THR A 103 -4.80 10.98 16.25
N ASN A 104 -3.94 10.52 15.33
CA ASN A 104 -2.54 10.27 15.60
C ASN A 104 -1.65 11.32 14.91
N ALA A 105 -0.32 11.16 15.02
CA ALA A 105 0.65 12.10 14.47
C ALA A 105 0.55 12.32 12.94
N PHE A 106 -0.20 11.46 12.23
CA PHE A 106 -0.39 11.48 10.78
C PHE A 106 -1.80 11.94 10.38
N GLY A 107 -2.58 12.44 11.33
CA GLY A 107 -3.89 13.04 11.09
C GLY A 107 -5.08 12.21 11.59
N PRO A 108 -6.31 12.71 11.33
CA PRO A 108 -7.53 12.09 11.82
C PRO A 108 -7.79 10.72 11.17
N CYS A 109 -8.56 9.87 11.87
CA CYS A 109 -8.90 8.55 11.37
C CYS A 109 -9.65 8.63 10.02
N PRO A 110 -9.21 7.92 8.97
CA PRO A 110 -9.89 7.94 7.68
C PRO A 110 -11.30 7.34 7.72
N LYS A 111 -11.64 6.57 8.77
CA LYS A 111 -12.97 5.99 8.96
C LYS A 111 -13.96 6.92 9.69
N SER A 112 -13.51 7.98 10.34
CA SER A 112 -14.40 8.85 11.13
C SER A 112 -15.17 9.87 10.28
N ARG A 113 -15.00 9.86 8.95
CA ARG A 113 -15.71 10.72 7.98
C ARG A 113 -16.81 10.01 7.18
N THR A 114 -17.11 8.76 7.49
CA THR A 114 -18.20 7.96 6.89
C THR A 114 -19.16 7.50 7.97
#